data_AF-A0A8C9Q6B9-F1
#
_entry.id   AF-A0A8C9Q6B9-F1
#
_cell.length_a   1.000
_cell.length_b   1.000
_cell.length_c   1.000
_cell.angle_alpha   90.00
_cell.angle_beta   90.00
_cell.angle_gamma   90.00
#
_symmetry.space_group_name_H-M   'P 1'
#
loop_
_entity.id
_entity.type
_entity.pdbx_description
1 polymer ?
#
loop_
_entity_poly.entity_id
_entity_poly.type
_entity_poly.pdbx_seq_one_letter_code
_entity_poly.pdbx_strand_id
1 'polypeptide(L)'
;MCPSPQPAPGWPLPLPKVEHYIFPGSRLETAVASPVILRVDPKGYYLYWTYQSKEMEFLDITSIRDTRFGKFAKIPKSQKLRDVFNMDFPDNHFLLKTLTVVSGPDMVDLTFHNFVSYKENVGKDWAEDVLALAKHPLTTNAPRSTFLDKILVKLKMQLTPEGKIPVKNVCHLAKGKVSSSPPAAHSPNSHSHERTTWLRMMESGTV
;
A
#
# COMPACT_ATOMS: atom_id res chain seq x y z
N MET A 1 -26.28 15.14 37.49
CA MET A 1 -25.10 14.36 37.09
C MET A 1 -25.30 13.94 35.65
N CYS A 2 -24.44 14.37 34.72
CA CYS A 2 -24.49 13.85 33.34
C CYS A 2 -23.99 12.40 33.33
N PRO A 3 -24.71 11.46 32.70
CA PRO A 3 -24.24 10.08 32.61
C PRO A 3 -22.93 10.03 31.83
N SER A 4 -22.00 9.22 32.30
CA SER A 4 -20.73 8.95 31.63
C SER A 4 -21.00 8.36 30.23
N PRO A 5 -20.29 8.79 29.17
CA PRO A 5 -20.46 8.22 27.84
C PRO A 5 -20.21 6.71 27.89
N GLN A 6 -21.19 5.92 27.44
CA GLN A 6 -21.02 4.48 27.25
C GLN A 6 -20.26 4.25 25.92
N PRO A 7 -19.29 3.32 25.87
CA PRO A 7 -18.63 2.97 24.61
C PRO A 7 -19.65 2.41 23.62
N ALA A 8 -19.44 2.69 22.33
CA ALA A 8 -20.29 2.14 21.27
C ALA A 8 -20.26 0.60 21.28
N PRO A 9 -21.36 -0.08 20.92
CA PRO A 9 -21.37 -1.54 20.80
C PRO A 9 -20.26 -2.04 19.88
N GLY A 10 -19.46 -3.00 20.34
CA GLY A 10 -18.34 -3.58 19.58
C GLY A 10 -16.96 -2.92 19.79
N TRP A 11 -16.85 -2.00 20.75
CA TRP A 11 -15.56 -1.45 21.18
C TRP A 11 -14.93 -2.24 22.36
N PRO A 12 -13.60 -2.46 22.39
CA PRO A 12 -12.61 -2.09 21.38
C PRO A 12 -12.71 -2.95 20.11
N LEU A 13 -12.54 -2.32 18.95
CA LEU A 13 -12.51 -3.03 17.67
C LEU A 13 -11.34 -4.03 17.65
N PRO A 14 -11.52 -5.22 17.06
CA PRO A 14 -10.41 -6.14 16.84
C PRO A 14 -9.36 -5.51 15.94
N LEU A 15 -8.10 -5.93 16.08
CA LEU A 15 -7.04 -5.48 15.19
C LEU A 15 -7.30 -5.99 13.76
N PRO A 16 -6.90 -5.20 12.73
CA PRO A 16 -6.99 -5.67 11.36
C PRO A 16 -6.18 -6.95 11.20
N LYS A 17 -6.85 -8.02 10.75
CA LYS A 17 -6.25 -9.34 10.57
C LYS A 17 -5.81 -9.48 9.12
N VAL A 18 -4.54 -9.84 8.91
CA VAL A 18 -4.04 -10.22 7.59
C VAL A 18 -4.20 -11.73 7.44
N GLU A 19 -4.94 -12.17 6.42
CA GLU A 19 -5.18 -13.60 6.23
C GLU A 19 -3.91 -14.35 5.82
N HIS A 20 -3.77 -15.59 6.31
CA HIS A 20 -2.51 -16.35 6.23
C HIS A 20 -2.07 -16.66 4.79
N TYR A 21 -3.01 -16.74 3.84
CA TYR A 21 -2.72 -17.02 2.44
C TYR A 21 -2.10 -15.83 1.70
N ILE A 22 -2.27 -14.62 2.23
CA ILE A 22 -1.74 -13.38 1.65
C ILE A 22 -0.22 -13.28 1.86
N PHE A 23 0.30 -13.92 2.92
CA PHE A 23 1.71 -13.91 3.29
C PHE A 23 2.64 -14.66 2.31
N PRO A 24 2.38 -15.94 1.91
CA PRO A 24 3.19 -16.60 0.89
C PRO A 24 3.07 -15.90 -0.47
N GLY A 25 1.94 -15.23 -0.70
CA GLY A 25 1.64 -14.44 -1.88
C GLY A 25 0.99 -15.24 -2.99
N SER A 26 0.30 -14.54 -3.88
CA SER A 26 -0.33 -15.12 -5.05
C SER A 26 0.43 -14.72 -6.32
N ARG A 27 0.68 -15.69 -7.20
CA ARG A 27 1.24 -15.42 -8.52
C ARG A 27 0.15 -14.75 -9.36
N LEU A 28 0.44 -13.57 -9.88
CA LEU A 28 -0.44 -12.79 -10.74
C LEU A 28 0.39 -12.22 -11.92
N GLU A 29 -0.28 -11.70 -12.94
CA GLU A 29 0.33 -10.94 -14.03
C GLU A 29 -0.18 -9.51 -14.00
N THR A 30 0.70 -8.53 -14.23
CA THR A 30 0.32 -7.12 -14.26
C THR A 30 -0.42 -6.74 -15.56
N ALA A 31 -0.89 -5.50 -15.62
CA ALA A 31 -1.53 -4.92 -16.81
C ALA A 31 -0.67 -4.98 -18.10
N VAL A 32 0.63 -5.23 -18.01
CA VAL A 32 1.55 -5.37 -19.15
C VAL A 32 2.02 -6.81 -19.36
N ALA A 33 1.31 -7.78 -18.76
CA ALA A 33 1.63 -9.20 -18.80
C ALA A 33 2.99 -9.56 -18.18
N SER A 34 3.43 -8.80 -17.16
CA SER A 34 4.63 -9.16 -16.38
C SER A 34 4.24 -10.03 -15.18
N PRO A 35 4.81 -11.24 -15.04
CA PRO A 35 4.55 -12.10 -13.89
C PRO A 35 5.09 -11.50 -12.59
N VAL A 36 4.27 -11.49 -11.56
CA VAL A 36 4.59 -10.97 -10.23
C VAL A 36 4.06 -11.88 -9.13
N ILE A 37 4.61 -11.73 -7.93
CA ILE A 37 4.06 -12.33 -6.71
C ILE A 37 3.49 -11.20 -5.85
N LEU A 38 2.17 -11.15 -5.71
CA LEU A 38 1.46 -10.16 -4.88
C LEU A 38 1.39 -10.63 -3.43
N ARG A 39 1.70 -9.74 -2.49
CA ARG A 39 1.76 -9.99 -1.04
C ARG A 39 1.27 -8.78 -0.25
N VAL A 40 0.82 -9.00 0.98
CA VAL A 40 0.69 -7.96 2.01
C VAL A 40 1.66 -8.32 3.13
N ASP A 41 2.29 -7.31 3.73
CA ASP A 41 3.16 -7.56 4.87
C ASP A 41 2.34 -8.03 6.09
N PRO A 42 2.94 -8.76 7.05
CA PRO A 42 2.22 -9.29 8.21
C PRO A 42 1.47 -8.25 9.05
N LYS A 43 1.89 -6.98 9.00
CA LYS A 43 1.29 -5.90 9.77
C LYS A 43 0.23 -5.13 8.98
N GLY A 44 0.01 -5.46 7.70
CA GLY A 44 -1.04 -4.86 6.88
C GLY A 44 -0.76 -3.41 6.46
N TYR A 45 0.51 -3.02 6.35
CA TYR A 45 0.90 -1.66 5.98
C TYR A 45 0.99 -1.42 4.47
N TYR A 46 1.48 -2.41 3.73
CA TYR A 46 1.79 -2.33 2.31
C TYR A 46 1.28 -3.56 1.57
N LEU A 47 0.55 -3.30 0.48
CA LEU A 47 0.41 -4.25 -0.61
C LEU A 47 1.65 -4.10 -1.49
N TYR A 48 2.35 -5.18 -1.81
CA TYR A 48 3.56 -5.13 -2.61
C TYR A 48 3.64 -6.31 -3.56
N TRP A 49 4.34 -6.12 -4.67
CA TRP A 49 4.57 -7.19 -5.63
C TRP A 49 6.02 -7.24 -6.07
N THR A 50 6.52 -8.47 -6.24
CA THR A 50 7.89 -8.74 -6.67
C THR A 50 7.87 -9.25 -8.09
N TYR A 51 8.63 -8.61 -8.97
CA TYR A 51 8.86 -9.05 -10.34
C TYR A 51 9.87 -10.20 -10.38
N GLN A 52 9.95 -10.90 -11.51
CA GLN A 52 11.00 -11.91 -11.74
C GLN A 52 12.42 -11.32 -11.68
N SER A 53 12.57 -10.02 -11.99
CA SER A 53 13.83 -9.25 -11.84
C SER A 53 14.24 -9.03 -10.38
N LYS A 54 13.44 -9.49 -9.40
CA LYS A 54 13.56 -9.19 -7.96
C LYS A 54 13.31 -7.73 -7.59
N GLU A 55 12.88 -6.90 -8.54
CA GLU A 55 12.40 -5.56 -8.25
C GLU A 55 11.06 -5.64 -7.51
N MET A 56 10.85 -4.71 -6.57
CA MET A 56 9.65 -4.67 -5.75
C MET A 56 8.99 -3.30 -5.85
N GLU A 57 7.68 -3.33 -6.08
CA GLU A 57 6.82 -2.16 -6.00
C GLU A 57 5.92 -2.24 -4.77
N PHE A 58 5.65 -1.08 -4.18
CA PHE A 58 4.91 -0.95 -2.93
C PHE A 58 3.74 0.00 -3.11
N LEU A 59 2.59 -0.41 -2.60
CA LEU A 59 1.39 0.39 -2.49
C LEU A 59 1.00 0.47 -1.02
N ASP A 60 0.79 1.70 -0.54
CA ASP A 60 0.32 1.93 0.81
C ASP A 60 -1.14 1.48 0.94
N ILE A 61 -1.44 0.57 1.88
CA ILE A 61 -2.82 0.11 2.12
C ILE A 61 -3.77 1.28 2.43
N THR A 62 -3.27 2.32 3.10
CA THR A 62 -4.09 3.51 3.45
C THR A 62 -4.42 4.40 2.24
N SER A 63 -3.69 4.27 1.13
CA SER A 63 -3.99 5.03 -0.10
C SER A 63 -4.98 4.30 -1.01
N ILE A 64 -5.35 3.06 -0.68
CA ILE A 64 -6.32 2.27 -1.44
C ILE A 64 -7.72 2.85 -1.23
N ARG A 65 -8.39 3.16 -2.33
CA ARG A 65 -9.73 3.72 -2.35
C ARG A 65 -10.78 2.66 -2.56
N ASP A 66 -10.48 1.68 -3.41
CA ASP A 66 -11.40 0.64 -3.87
C ASP A 66 -10.62 -0.56 -4.45
N THR A 67 -11.23 -1.73 -4.45
CA THR A 67 -10.71 -2.94 -5.11
C THR A 67 -11.83 -3.64 -5.86
N ARG A 68 -11.57 -4.09 -7.07
CA ARG A 68 -12.59 -4.61 -7.98
C ARG A 68 -12.18 -5.95 -8.53
N PHE A 69 -13.12 -6.89 -8.56
CA PHE A 69 -12.92 -8.22 -9.11
C PHE A 69 -13.87 -8.48 -10.30
N GLY A 70 -13.39 -9.29 -11.24
CA GLY A 70 -14.15 -9.79 -12.37
C GLY A 70 -14.72 -8.71 -13.28
N LYS A 71 -16.04 -8.69 -13.48
CA LYS A 71 -16.71 -7.73 -14.37
C LYS A 71 -16.53 -6.26 -13.98
N PHE A 72 -16.20 -6.00 -12.71
CA PHE A 72 -15.94 -4.65 -12.21
C PHE A 72 -14.46 -4.26 -12.32
N ALA A 73 -13.57 -5.23 -12.55
CA ALA A 73 -12.16 -4.97 -12.79
C ALA A 73 -11.97 -4.30 -14.16
N LYS A 74 -10.86 -3.57 -14.31
CA LYS A 74 -10.55 -2.86 -15.54
C LYS A 74 -10.10 -3.86 -16.60
N ILE A 75 -10.87 -3.93 -17.68
CA ILE A 75 -10.61 -4.84 -18.79
C ILE A 75 -9.56 -4.22 -19.73
N PRO A 76 -8.50 -4.97 -20.14
CA PRO A 76 -7.55 -4.52 -21.14
C PRO A 76 -8.23 -4.13 -22.46
N LYS A 77 -7.87 -2.96 -22.99
CA LYS A 77 -8.41 -2.45 -24.27
C LYS A 77 -7.51 -2.79 -25.46
N SER A 78 -6.22 -2.98 -25.25
CA SER A 78 -5.27 -3.24 -26.34
C SER A 78 -5.39 -4.69 -26.82
N GLN A 79 -5.42 -4.88 -28.14
CA GLN A 79 -5.56 -6.21 -28.75
C GLN A 79 -4.44 -7.16 -28.29
N LYS A 80 -3.19 -6.68 -28.24
CA LYS A 80 -2.05 -7.48 -27.77
C LYS A 80 -2.27 -8.12 -26.40
N LEU A 81 -2.87 -7.41 -25.44
CA LEU A 81 -3.14 -7.97 -24.11
C LEU A 81 -4.33 -8.91 -24.14
N ARG A 82 -5.35 -8.63 -24.96
CA ARG A 82 -6.49 -9.52 -25.16
C ARG A 82 -6.06 -10.87 -25.73
N ASP A 83 -5.13 -10.86 -26.67
CA ASP A 83 -4.53 -12.06 -27.25
C ASP A 83 -3.75 -12.84 -26.17
N VAL A 84 -2.89 -12.17 -25.40
CA VAL A 84 -2.12 -12.80 -24.32
C VAL A 84 -3.01 -13.45 -23.27
N PHE A 85 -4.14 -12.82 -22.93
CA PHE A 85 -5.08 -13.34 -21.95
C PHE A 85 -6.19 -14.22 -22.55
N ASN A 86 -6.11 -14.56 -23.84
CA ASN A 86 -7.09 -15.39 -24.56
C ASN A 86 -8.55 -14.90 -24.36
N MET A 87 -8.75 -13.58 -24.40
CA MET A 87 -10.05 -12.97 -24.12
C MET A 87 -11.09 -13.17 -25.23
N ASP A 88 -10.66 -13.40 -26.47
CA ASP A 88 -11.55 -13.51 -27.62
C ASP A 88 -12.03 -14.96 -27.88
N PHE A 89 -11.69 -15.89 -26.97
CA PHE A 89 -12.12 -17.28 -27.02
C PHE A 89 -13.44 -17.50 -26.25
N PRO A 90 -14.33 -18.38 -26.74
CA PRO A 90 -15.67 -18.60 -26.17
C PRO A 90 -15.65 -19.17 -24.74
N ASP A 91 -14.63 -19.95 -24.37
CA ASP A 91 -14.47 -20.52 -23.02
C ASP A 91 -13.48 -19.72 -22.15
N ASN A 92 -13.45 -18.38 -22.30
CA ASN A 92 -12.53 -17.58 -21.49
C ASN A 92 -13.03 -17.46 -20.04
N HIS A 93 -12.15 -17.78 -19.10
CA HIS A 93 -12.36 -17.59 -17.66
C HIS A 93 -11.67 -16.32 -17.15
N PHE A 94 -11.46 -15.33 -18.03
CA PHE A 94 -10.69 -14.12 -17.71
C PHE A 94 -11.32 -13.33 -16.56
N LEU A 95 -12.63 -13.16 -16.58
CA LEU A 95 -13.37 -12.45 -15.52
C LEU A 95 -13.35 -13.17 -14.17
N LEU A 96 -12.94 -14.45 -14.10
CA LEU A 96 -12.76 -15.15 -12.83
C LEU A 96 -11.34 -14.95 -12.27
N LYS A 97 -10.49 -14.19 -12.96
CA LYS A 97 -9.07 -14.02 -12.66
C LYS A 97 -8.65 -12.56 -12.50
N THR A 98 -9.48 -11.60 -12.92
CA THR A 98 -9.11 -10.19 -12.94
C THR A 98 -9.33 -9.49 -11.61
N LEU A 99 -8.30 -8.76 -11.16
CA LEU A 99 -8.30 -7.91 -9.98
C LEU A 99 -7.80 -6.50 -10.37
N THR A 100 -8.50 -5.47 -9.93
CA THR A 100 -8.04 -4.08 -10.04
C THR A 100 -8.01 -3.44 -8.66
N VAL A 101 -6.86 -2.91 -8.27
CA VAL A 101 -6.69 -2.12 -7.05
C VAL A 101 -6.63 -0.65 -7.45
N VAL A 102 -7.50 0.17 -6.87
CA VAL A 102 -7.59 1.61 -7.12
C VAL A 102 -6.98 2.35 -5.94
N SER A 103 -5.98 3.18 -6.19
CA SER A 103 -5.29 3.97 -5.17
C SER A 103 -5.18 5.43 -5.58
N GLY A 104 -5.21 6.35 -4.63
CA GLY A 104 -5.06 7.77 -4.94
C GLY A 104 -5.08 8.66 -3.69
N PRO A 105 -4.41 9.82 -3.73
CA PRO A 105 -4.43 10.80 -2.64
C PRO A 105 -5.82 11.42 -2.46
N ASP A 106 -6.65 11.47 -3.50
CA ASP A 106 -8.01 12.01 -3.48
C ASP A 106 -8.94 11.26 -4.45
N MET A 107 -10.13 11.81 -4.71
CA MET A 107 -11.18 11.19 -5.54
C MET A 107 -10.99 11.43 -7.05
N VAL A 108 -10.01 12.25 -7.44
CA VAL A 108 -9.75 12.65 -8.83
C VAL A 108 -8.48 11.99 -9.34
N ASP A 109 -7.39 12.10 -8.58
CA ASP A 109 -6.09 11.51 -8.92
C ASP A 109 -6.05 10.02 -8.54
N LEU A 110 -6.60 9.19 -9.42
CA LEU A 110 -6.71 7.74 -9.22
C LEU A 110 -5.74 6.98 -10.12
N THR A 111 -4.93 6.13 -9.49
CA THR A 111 -4.07 5.13 -10.13
C THR A 111 -4.75 3.76 -10.08
N PHE A 112 -4.73 3.04 -11.21
CA PHE A 112 -5.35 1.72 -11.36
C PHE A 112 -4.27 0.65 -11.56
N HIS A 113 -4.09 -0.21 -10.57
CA HIS A 113 -3.19 -1.36 -10.62
C HIS A 113 -4.00 -2.59 -11.04
N ASN A 114 -3.73 -3.15 -12.20
CA ASN A 114 -4.48 -4.30 -12.72
C ASN A 114 -3.63 -5.56 -12.65
N PHE A 115 -4.25 -6.62 -12.15
CA PHE A 115 -3.66 -7.93 -11.96
C PHE A 115 -4.57 -9.01 -12.55
N VAL A 116 -3.97 -10.07 -13.08
CA VAL A 116 -4.66 -11.26 -13.56
C VAL A 116 -4.09 -12.47 -12.85
N SER A 117 -4.91 -13.24 -12.15
CA SER A 117 -4.47 -14.42 -11.43
C SER A 117 -4.32 -15.64 -12.34
N TYR A 118 -3.34 -16.50 -12.03
CA TYR A 118 -3.23 -17.79 -12.73
C TYR A 118 -4.37 -18.75 -12.35
N LYS A 119 -4.82 -18.68 -11.09
CA LYS A 119 -5.92 -19.49 -10.54
C LYS A 119 -7.22 -18.69 -10.54
N GLU A 120 -8.34 -19.36 -10.77
CA GLU A 120 -9.67 -18.76 -10.70
C GLU A 120 -10.05 -18.41 -9.26
N ASN A 121 -10.89 -17.38 -9.11
CA ASN A 121 -11.49 -16.90 -7.87
C ASN A 121 -10.53 -16.38 -6.80
N VAL A 122 -9.21 -16.57 -6.94
CA VAL A 122 -8.22 -15.99 -6.04
C VAL A 122 -8.35 -14.47 -5.97
N GLY A 123 -8.57 -13.81 -7.11
CA GLY A 123 -8.75 -12.36 -7.14
C GLY A 123 -9.95 -11.84 -6.32
N LYS A 124 -10.95 -12.69 -6.04
CA LYS A 124 -12.13 -12.32 -5.25
C LYS A 124 -11.74 -12.11 -3.80
N ASP A 125 -11.12 -13.13 -3.20
CA ASP A 125 -10.69 -13.08 -1.79
C ASP A 125 -9.68 -11.95 -1.59
N TRP A 126 -8.76 -11.76 -2.55
CA TRP A 126 -7.83 -10.62 -2.54
C TRP A 126 -8.52 -9.26 -2.57
N ALA A 127 -9.57 -9.08 -3.37
CA ALA A 127 -10.30 -7.82 -3.40
C ALA A 127 -10.98 -7.55 -2.04
N GLU A 128 -11.70 -8.54 -1.51
CA GLU A 128 -12.43 -8.41 -0.25
C GLU A 128 -11.48 -8.11 0.93
N ASP A 129 -10.42 -8.89 1.08
CA ASP A 129 -9.50 -8.78 2.22
C ASP A 129 -8.63 -7.52 2.17
N VAL A 130 -8.14 -7.13 0.98
CA VAL A 130 -7.35 -5.89 0.84
C VAL A 130 -8.22 -4.66 1.11
N LEU A 131 -9.48 -4.67 0.65
CA LEU A 131 -10.41 -3.58 0.94
C LEU A 131 -10.78 -3.51 2.41
N ALA A 132 -10.99 -4.67 3.05
CA ALA A 132 -11.25 -4.75 4.48
C ALA A 132 -10.10 -4.11 5.28
N LEU A 133 -8.84 -4.43 4.94
CA LEU A 133 -7.67 -3.81 5.56
C LEU A 133 -7.61 -2.29 5.33
N ALA A 134 -7.85 -1.84 4.09
CA ALA A 134 -7.80 -0.44 3.71
C ALA A 134 -8.89 0.41 4.37
N LYS A 135 -10.09 -0.15 4.57
CA LYS A 135 -11.24 0.53 5.18
C LYS A 135 -11.32 0.34 6.69
N HIS A 136 -10.44 -0.45 7.29
CA HIS A 136 -10.46 -0.70 8.72
C HIS A 136 -10.17 0.60 9.52
N PRO A 137 -11.05 1.03 10.45
CA PRO A 137 -10.90 2.31 11.14
C PRO A 137 -9.59 2.48 11.91
N LEU A 138 -9.07 1.40 12.49
CA LEU A 138 -7.79 1.42 13.23
C LEU A 138 -6.58 1.55 12.30
N THR A 139 -6.71 1.24 11.00
CA THR A 139 -5.60 1.41 10.04
C THR A 139 -5.33 2.91 9.80
N THR A 140 -6.39 3.72 9.72
CA THR A 140 -6.25 5.18 9.56
C THR A 140 -5.94 5.89 10.88
N ASN A 141 -6.46 5.38 12.00
CA ASN A 141 -6.32 6.00 13.33
C ASN A 141 -5.23 5.35 14.20
N ALA A 142 -4.22 4.75 13.56
CA ALA A 142 -3.13 4.08 14.27
C ALA A 142 -2.28 5.08 15.10
N PRO A 143 -1.66 4.63 16.21
CA PRO A 143 -0.77 5.49 16.99
C PRO A 143 0.51 5.84 16.21
N ARG A 144 1.22 6.88 16.67
CA ARG A 144 2.46 7.36 16.03
C ARG A 144 3.53 6.26 15.91
N SER A 145 3.62 5.38 16.89
CA SER A 145 4.54 4.23 16.89
C SER A 145 4.31 3.32 15.68
N THR A 146 3.06 3.06 15.29
CA THR A 146 2.71 2.27 14.11
C THR A 146 3.19 2.92 12.82
N PHE A 147 3.09 4.25 12.69
CA PHE A 147 3.61 4.95 11.51
C PHE A 147 5.14 4.89 11.40
N LEU A 148 5.85 4.97 12.52
CA LEU A 148 7.32 4.81 12.53
C LEU A 148 7.72 3.36 12.22
N ASP A 149 7.01 2.39 12.78
CA ASP A 149 7.21 0.98 12.50
C ASP A 149 6.91 0.64 11.02
N LYS A 150 5.88 1.26 10.44
CA LYS A 150 5.59 1.16 9.00
C LYS A 150 6.74 1.63 8.12
N ILE A 151 7.34 2.78 8.44
CA ILE A 151 8.54 3.27 7.75
C ILE A 151 9.69 2.25 7.89
N LEU A 152 9.90 1.71 9.09
CA LEU A 152 10.93 0.70 9.35
C LEU A 152 10.71 -0.57 8.53
N VAL A 153 9.46 -1.06 8.45
CA VAL A 153 9.09 -2.23 7.63
C VAL A 153 9.47 -1.98 6.17
N LYS A 154 9.11 -0.83 5.59
CA LYS A 154 9.46 -0.50 4.21
C LYS A 154 10.96 -0.51 3.97
N LEU A 155 11.74 0.08 4.87
CA LEU A 155 13.20 0.10 4.77
C LEU A 155 13.80 -1.31 4.83
N LYS A 156 13.28 -2.17 5.73
CA LYS A 156 13.72 -3.57 5.87
C LYS A 156 13.33 -4.45 4.68
N MET A 157 12.33 -4.06 3.90
CA MET A 157 11.95 -4.79 2.69
C MET A 157 12.77 -4.35 1.48
N GLN A 158 13.24 -3.10 1.43
CA GLN A 158 14.04 -2.57 0.32
C GLN A 158 15.55 -2.77 0.55
N LEU A 159 15.99 -4.02 0.64
CA LEU A 159 17.40 -4.37 0.85
C LEU A 159 18.18 -4.47 -0.46
N THR A 160 19.49 -4.28 -0.38
CA THR A 160 20.43 -4.63 -1.46
C THR A 160 20.56 -6.15 -1.58
N PRO A 161 21.15 -6.68 -2.66
CA PRO A 161 21.43 -8.12 -2.79
C PRO A 161 22.25 -8.69 -1.62
N GLU A 162 23.06 -7.86 -0.95
CA GLU A 162 23.84 -8.22 0.24
C GLU A 162 23.02 -8.15 1.54
N GLY A 163 21.71 -7.91 1.46
CA GLY A 163 20.81 -7.83 2.60
C GLY A 163 20.93 -6.54 3.42
N LYS A 164 21.53 -5.48 2.88
CA LYS A 164 21.75 -4.21 3.59
C LYS A 164 20.71 -3.16 3.19
N ILE A 165 20.37 -2.24 4.08
CA ILE A 165 19.49 -1.11 3.75
C ILE A 165 20.29 -0.05 2.97
N PRO A 166 19.90 0.33 1.75
CA PRO A 166 20.56 1.38 1.00
C PRO A 166 20.44 2.75 1.70
N VAL A 167 21.57 3.45 1.90
CA VAL A 167 21.59 4.79 2.52
C VAL A 167 20.70 5.78 1.76
N LYS A 168 20.64 5.67 0.43
CA LYS A 168 19.78 6.51 -0.42
C LYS A 168 18.29 6.44 -0.04
N ASN A 169 17.81 5.31 0.47
CA ASN A 169 16.41 5.13 0.89
C ASN A 169 16.15 5.86 2.21
N VAL A 170 17.12 5.83 3.13
CA VAL A 170 17.07 6.58 4.40
C VAL A 170 17.13 8.09 4.14
N CYS A 171 18.00 8.54 3.23
CA CYS A 171 18.07 9.95 2.87
C CYS A 171 16.79 10.46 2.19
N HIS A 172 16.15 9.65 1.34
CA HIS A 172 14.85 10.01 0.75
C HIS A 172 13.77 10.19 1.80
N LEU A 173 13.72 9.33 2.82
CA LEU A 173 12.80 9.48 3.94
C LEU A 173 13.04 10.79 4.70
N ALA A 174 14.30 11.15 4.98
CA ALA A 174 14.63 12.38 5.71
C ALA A 174 14.29 13.65 4.91
N LYS A 175 14.37 13.58 3.57
CA LYS A 175 14.04 14.71 2.67
C LYS A 175 12.54 14.84 2.40
N GLY A 176 11.79 13.72 2.45
CA GLY A 176 10.35 13.72 2.36
C GLY A 176 9.74 14.22 3.67
N LYS A 177 9.11 15.40 3.64
CA LYS A 177 8.26 15.92 4.73
C LYS A 177 7.48 14.77 5.37
N VAL A 178 7.58 14.66 6.70
CA VAL A 178 6.66 13.88 7.54
C VAL A 178 5.24 14.45 7.32
N SER A 179 4.55 14.00 6.28
CA SER A 179 3.16 14.37 5.97
C SER A 179 2.23 13.44 6.74
N SER A 180 2.24 13.56 8.05
CA SER A 180 1.21 13.00 8.94
C SER A 180 1.30 13.69 10.29
N SER A 181 1.01 15.00 10.27
CA SER A 181 0.58 15.71 11.48
C SER A 181 -0.95 15.75 11.45
N PRO A 182 -1.65 15.24 12.48
CA PRO A 182 -3.08 15.51 12.64
C PRO A 182 -3.30 17.03 12.78
N PRO A 183 -4.49 17.57 12.40
CA PRO A 183 -4.77 18.98 12.56
C PRO A 183 -4.99 19.26 14.06
N ALA A 184 -3.95 19.72 14.75
CA ALA A 184 -4.07 20.26 16.10
C ALA A 184 -3.93 21.78 16.04
N ALA A 185 -5.04 22.44 16.40
CA ALA A 185 -5.18 23.72 17.10
C ALA A 185 -4.29 24.91 16.70
N HIS A 186 -4.97 26.03 16.43
CA HIS A 186 -4.41 27.37 16.28
C HIS A 186 -3.35 27.74 17.33
N SER A 187 -2.17 28.18 16.89
CA SER A 187 -1.51 29.41 17.36
C SER A 187 -0.20 29.74 16.60
N PRO A 188 0.31 30.99 16.66
CA PRO A 188 0.88 31.66 15.50
C PRO A 188 2.41 31.60 15.37
N ASN A 189 2.84 31.56 14.10
CA ASN A 189 4.00 32.21 13.49
C ASN A 189 5.33 32.32 14.28
N SER A 190 6.31 31.47 13.92
CA SER A 190 7.76 31.77 14.08
C SER A 190 8.67 30.90 13.19
N HIS A 191 8.39 30.81 11.88
CA HIS A 191 9.29 30.13 10.94
C HIS A 191 10.22 31.12 10.21
N SER A 192 11.39 31.42 10.79
CA SER A 192 12.53 31.86 9.97
C SER A 192 13.91 31.58 10.58
N HIS A 193 14.05 31.34 11.89
CA HIS A 193 15.37 31.30 12.53
C HIS A 193 16.01 29.90 12.65
N GLU A 194 15.24 28.81 12.65
CA GLU A 194 15.78 27.45 12.90
C GLU A 194 16.36 26.75 11.66
N ARG A 195 16.10 27.24 10.45
CA ARG A 195 16.62 26.62 9.21
C ARG A 195 18.12 26.83 9.01
N THR A 196 18.69 27.87 9.62
CA THR A 196 20.09 28.27 9.41
C THR A 196 21.06 27.46 10.28
N THR A 197 20.60 26.89 11.39
CA THR A 197 21.46 26.21 12.37
C THR A 197 21.82 24.79 11.95
N TRP A 198 20.89 24.07 11.31
CA TRP A 198 21.09 22.67 10.90
C TRP A 198 22.03 22.51 9.70
N LEU A 199 21.99 23.43 8.73
CA LEU A 199 22.93 23.44 7.59
C LEU A 199 24.37 23.67 8.06
N ARG A 200 24.57 24.55 9.05
CA ARG A 200 25.90 24.88 9.59
C ARG A 200 26.57 23.72 10.34
N MET A 201 25.78 22.83 10.94
CA MET A 201 26.28 21.63 11.63
C MET A 201 26.70 20.51 10.67
N MET A 202 26.13 20.45 9.46
CA MET A 202 26.53 19.45 8.46
C MET A 202 27.76 19.85 7.63
N GLU A 203 27.96 21.15 7.41
CA GLU A 203 29.13 21.64 6.64
C GLU A 203 30.43 21.69 7.45
N SER A 204 30.36 21.68 8.77
CA SER A 204 31.54 21.87 9.64
C SER A 204 32.31 20.59 9.98
N GLY A 205 31.85 19.40 9.57
CA GLY A 205 32.67 18.19 9.52
C GLY A 205 33.60 17.96 10.71
N THR A 206 33.13 18.09 11.95
CA THR A 206 33.86 17.66 13.15
C THR A 206 32.90 17.56 14.35
N VAL A 207 33.11 16.56 15.19
CA VAL A 207 33.34 16.88 16.61
C VAL A 207 34.84 16.86 16.79
#